data_AF-A0A5B2UHL0-F1
#
_entry.id   AF-A0A5B2UHL0-F1
#
_cell.length_a   1.000
_cell.length_b   1.000
_cell.length_c   1.000
_cell.angle_alpha   90.00
_cell.angle_beta   90.00
_cell.angle_gamma   90.00
#
_symmetry.space_group_name_H-M   'P 1'
#
loop_
_entity.id
_entity.type
_entity.pdbx_description
1 polymer ?
#
loop_
_entity_poly.entity_id
_entity_poly.type
_entity_poly.pdbx_seq_one_letter_code
_entity_poly.pdbx_strand_id
1 'polypeptide(L)'
;MKEFLTKLLDGVSEKEVASSDKEILRNLLNLNAVNHHKDRYYLNNGFVCGKLDISANGTGFLAPYDKRFKQDIIIENKNLNASHYGDIVL
;
A
#
# COMPACT_ATOMS: atom_id res chain seq x y z
N MET A 1 9.73 -3.63 -0.78
CA MET A 1 8.33 -3.28 -0.39
C MET A 1 7.91 -1.88 -0.84
N LYS A 2 8.41 -0.76 -0.27
CA LYS A 2 7.99 0.60 -0.69
C LYS A 2 8.04 0.79 -2.22
N GLU A 3 9.18 0.49 -2.83
CA GLU A 3 9.38 0.69 -4.27
C GLU A 3 8.41 -0.15 -5.11
N PHE A 4 8.14 -1.39 -4.70
CA PHE A 4 7.17 -2.26 -5.37
C PHE A 4 5.74 -1.71 -5.29
N LEU A 5 5.31 -1.29 -4.09
CA LEU A 5 4.00 -0.67 -3.90
C LEU A 5 3.85 0.64 -4.68
N THR A 6 4.91 1.45 -4.78
CA THR A 6 4.90 2.65 -5.63
C THR A 6 4.77 2.29 -7.11
N LYS A 7 5.47 1.26 -7.60
CA LYS A 7 5.34 0.79 -8.99
C LYS A 7 3.91 0.35 -9.32
N LEU A 8 3.18 -0.23 -8.36
CA LEU A 8 1.78 -0.61 -8.55
C LEU A 8 0.84 0.60 -8.78
N LEU A 9 1.21 1.81 -8.36
CA LEU A 9 0.42 3.02 -8.62
C LEU A 9 0.40 3.39 -10.11
N ASP A 10 1.53 3.20 -10.80
CA ASP A 10 1.69 3.47 -12.23
C ASP A 10 1.50 2.20 -13.10
N GLY A 11 1.43 1.05 -12.45
CA GLY A 11 1.30 -0.28 -13.04
C GLY A 11 2.64 -0.97 -13.23
N VAL A 12 2.72 -2.27 -12.93
CA VAL A 12 3.92 -3.11 -13.10
C VAL A 12 3.60 -4.32 -13.97
N SER A 13 4.43 -4.62 -14.97
CA SER A 13 4.26 -5.85 -15.76
C SER A 13 4.75 -7.07 -14.98
N GLU A 14 4.20 -8.25 -15.25
CA GLU A 14 4.61 -9.49 -14.55
C GLU A 14 6.11 -9.78 -14.66
N LYS A 15 6.71 -9.42 -15.80
CA LYS A 15 8.14 -9.62 -16.07
C LYS A 15 9.04 -8.71 -15.23
N GLU A 16 8.53 -7.57 -14.78
CA GLU A 16 9.25 -6.60 -13.94
C GLU A 16 9.12 -6.91 -12.44
N VAL A 17 8.25 -7.85 -12.06
CA VAL A 17 8.06 -8.27 -10.67
C VAL A 17 9.25 -9.12 -10.23
N ALA A 18 10.06 -8.58 -9.31
CA ALA A 18 11.16 -9.31 -8.72
C ALA A 18 10.64 -10.57 -8.00
N SER A 19 11.45 -11.65 -7.99
CA SER A 19 11.06 -12.90 -7.31
C SER A 19 10.72 -12.70 -5.83
N SER A 20 11.37 -11.73 -5.16
CA SER A 20 11.09 -11.37 -3.76
C SER A 20 9.72 -10.72 -3.54
N ASP A 21 9.14 -10.11 -4.58
CA ASP A 21 7.85 -9.40 -4.49
C ASP A 21 6.66 -10.28 -4.95
N LYS A 22 6.92 -11.47 -5.50
CA LYS A 22 5.86 -12.36 -6.02
C LYS A 22 4.87 -12.81 -4.95
N GLU A 23 5.35 -13.12 -3.76
CA GLU A 23 4.49 -13.49 -2.64
C GLU A 23 3.59 -12.32 -2.23
N ILE A 24 4.16 -11.12 -2.15
CA ILE A 24 3.42 -9.89 -1.84
C ILE A 24 2.34 -9.65 -2.90
N LEU A 25 2.69 -9.74 -4.19
CA LEU A 25 1.73 -9.58 -5.29
C LEU A 25 0.57 -10.58 -5.17
N ARG A 26 0.86 -11.85 -4.89
CA ARG A 26 -0.17 -12.88 -4.72
C ARG A 26 -1.12 -12.55 -3.56
N ASN A 27 -0.57 -12.09 -2.43
CA ASN A 27 -1.38 -11.71 -1.27
C ASN A 27 -2.26 -10.50 -1.59
N LEU A 28 -1.73 -9.49 -2.30
CA LEU A 28 -2.50 -8.32 -2.72
C LEU A 28 -3.64 -8.66 -3.70
N LEU A 29 -3.40 -9.60 -4.62
CA LEU A 29 -4.45 -10.13 -5.51
C LEU A 29 -5.55 -10.85 -4.73
N ASN A 30 -5.18 -11.70 -3.76
CA ASN A 30 -6.14 -12.40 -2.91
C ASN A 30 -7.00 -11.44 -2.07
N LEU A 31 -6.45 -10.28 -1.70
CA LEU A 31 -7.16 -9.20 -1.00
C LEU A 31 -7.97 -8.28 -1.92
N ASN A 32 -7.94 -8.50 -3.24
CA ASN A 32 -8.49 -7.61 -4.27
C ASN A 32 -7.95 -6.17 -4.22
N ALA A 33 -6.77 -5.99 -3.63
CA ALA A 33 -6.09 -4.70 -3.53
C ALA A 33 -5.27 -4.36 -4.77
N VAL A 34 -4.99 -5.36 -5.60
CA VAL A 34 -4.35 -5.21 -6.90
C VAL A 34 -5.24 -5.83 -7.97
N ASN A 35 -5.36 -5.15 -9.11
CA ASN A 35 -6.10 -5.62 -10.27
C ASN A 35 -5.15 -5.82 -11.45
N HIS A 36 -5.44 -6.80 -12.31
CA HIS A 36 -4.72 -7.02 -13.55
C HIS A 36 -5.46 -6.39 -14.74
N HIS A 37 -4.78 -5.55 -15.52
CA HIS A 37 -5.34 -4.89 -16.69
C HIS A 37 -4.26 -4.64 -17.75
N LYS A 38 -4.52 -5.06 -18.99
CA LYS A 38 -3.58 -4.91 -20.14
C LYS A 38 -2.15 -5.35 -19.79
N ASP A 39 -2.01 -6.57 -19.28
CA ASP A 39 -0.73 -7.21 -18.92
C ASP A 39 0.09 -6.48 -17.82
N ARG A 40 -0.59 -5.66 -17.02
CA ARG A 40 0.01 -4.93 -15.90
C ARG A 40 -0.85 -5.05 -14.66
N TYR A 41 -0.20 -5.09 -13.51
CA TYR A 41 -0.81 -5.08 -12.19
C TYR A 41 -0.86 -3.65 -11.66
N TYR A 42 -2.02 -3.23 -11.19
CA TYR A 42 -2.28 -1.90 -10.65
C TYR A 42 -2.85 -1.97 -9.24
N LEU A 43 -2.47 -1.04 -8.38
CA LEU A 43 -3.17 -0.85 -7.12
C LEU A 43 -4.61 -0.42 -7.40
N ASN A 44 -5.56 -1.08 -6.75
CA ASN A 44 -6.97 -0.76 -6.86
C ASN A 44 -7.25 0.59 -6.17
N ASN A 45 -8.06 1.45 -6.80
CA ASN A 45 -8.40 2.79 -6.31
C ASN A 45 -9.10 2.80 -4.93
N GLY A 46 -9.61 1.66 -4.46
CA GLY A 46 -10.15 1.50 -3.11
C GLY A 46 -9.10 1.38 -2.00
N PHE A 47 -7.81 1.33 -2.33
CA PHE A 47 -6.71 1.10 -1.40
C PHE A 47 -5.66 2.21 -1.49
N VAL A 48 -4.98 2.47 -0.37
CA VAL A 48 -3.91 3.47 -0.31
C VAL A 48 -2.75 2.91 0.48
N CYS A 49 -1.60 2.78 -0.16
CA CYS A 49 -0.39 2.34 0.52
C CYS A 49 0.45 3.52 1.02
N GLY A 50 1.13 3.32 2.15
CA GLY A 50 1.96 4.37 2.74
C GLY A 50 2.70 3.92 3.98
N LYS A 51 3.43 4.87 4.59
CA LYS A 51 4.07 4.65 5.88
C LYS A 51 3.14 5.12 7.00
N LEU A 52 2.95 4.28 8.01
CA LEU A 52 2.15 4.60 9.17
C LEU A 52 2.98 5.35 10.22
N ASP A 53 2.43 6.46 10.70
CA ASP A 53 2.84 7.15 11.92
C ASP A 53 1.72 7.00 12.97
N ILE A 54 2.08 6.93 14.25
CA ILE A 54 1.15 6.77 15.36
C ILE A 54 1.53 7.78 16.44
N SER A 55 0.61 8.70 16.70
CA SER A 55 0.77 9.69 17.77
C SER A 55 0.57 9.07 19.15
N ALA A 56 1.02 9.77 20.20
CA ALA A 56 0.95 9.28 21.59
C ALA A 56 -0.48 8.99 22.09
N ASN A 57 -1.51 9.60 21.49
CA ASN A 57 -2.91 9.32 21.83
C ASN A 57 -3.51 8.14 21.04
N GLY A 58 -2.70 7.48 20.19
CA GLY A 58 -3.08 6.35 19.36
C GLY A 58 -3.85 6.72 18.10
N THR A 59 -3.87 7.99 17.69
CA THR A 59 -4.32 8.39 16.34
C THR A 59 -3.23 8.06 15.34
N GLY A 60 -3.58 7.33 14.28
CA GLY A 60 -2.69 7.02 13.18
C GLY A 60 -2.74 8.06 12.07
N PHE A 61 -1.61 8.22 11.38
CA PHE A 61 -1.47 9.04 10.19
C PHE A 61 -0.75 8.23 9.13
N LEU A 62 -1.40 8.01 7.99
CA LEU A 62 -0.81 7.35 6.84
C LEU A 62 -0.22 8.40 5.91
N ALA A 63 1.10 8.39 5.75
CA ALA A 63 1.80 9.17 4.75
C ALA A 63 1.76 8.41 3.40
N PRO A 64 0.89 8.79 2.45
CA PRO A 64 0.65 7.99 1.25
C PRO A 64 1.85 8.04 0.31
N TYR A 65 2.12 6.93 -0.38
CA TYR A 65 3.15 6.92 -1.43
C TYR A 65 2.66 7.55 -2.74
N ASP A 66 1.35 7.64 -2.91
CA ASP A 66 0.73 8.30 -4.05
C ASP A 66 0.79 9.82 -3.91
N LYS A 67 1.53 10.46 -4.83
CA LYS A 67 1.78 11.92 -4.87
C LYS A 67 0.53 12.75 -5.17
N ARG A 68 -0.59 12.11 -5.55
CA ARG A 68 -1.90 12.76 -5.69
C ARG A 68 -2.43 13.22 -4.33
N PHE A 69 -2.09 12.52 -3.25
CA PHE A 69 -2.37 12.97 -1.89
C PHE A 69 -1.39 14.07 -1.49
N LYS A 70 -1.92 15.18 -0.97
CA LYS A 70 -1.13 16.33 -0.50
C LYS A 70 -1.00 16.39 1.02
N GLN A 71 -1.73 15.54 1.71
CA GLN A 71 -1.84 15.47 3.16
C GLN A 71 -1.92 14.01 3.57
N ASP A 72 -1.57 13.75 4.83
CA ASP A 72 -1.69 12.42 5.43
C ASP A 72 -3.16 12.04 5.62
N ILE A 73 -3.42 10.73 5.59
CA ILE A 73 -4.75 10.18 5.86
C ILE A 73 -4.83 9.81 7.34
N ILE A 74 -5.84 10.32 8.03
CA ILE A 74 -6.08 10.00 9.44
C ILE A 74 -6.66 8.58 9.55
N ILE A 75 -6.11 7.79 10.46
CA ILE A 75 -6.59 6.45 10.81
C ILE A 75 -7.01 6.46 12.29
N GLU A 76 -8.28 6.14 12.54
CA GLU A 76 -8.77 5.97 13.91
C GLU A 76 -8.08 4.80 14.60
N ASN A 77 -7.82 4.92 15.91
CA ASN A 77 -7.13 3.91 16.72
C ASN A 77 -7.67 2.48 16.50
N LYS A 78 -9.01 2.33 16.48
CA LYS A 78 -9.69 1.04 16.28
C LYS A 78 -9.37 0.36 14.94
N ASN A 79 -8.89 1.11 13.95
CA ASN A 79 -8.57 0.65 12.60
C ASN A 79 -7.06 0.42 12.40
N LEU A 80 -6.24 0.58 13.43
CA LEU A 80 -4.78 0.37 13.33
C LEU A 80 -4.39 -1.11 13.20
N ASN A 81 -5.29 -2.05 13.50
CA ASN A 81 -5.11 -3.49 13.24
C ASN A 81 -3.72 -4.05 13.59
N ALA A 82 -3.31 -3.92 14.87
CA ALA A 82 -2.01 -4.38 15.39
C ALA A 82 -0.76 -3.82 14.65
N SER A 83 -0.93 -2.76 13.84
CA SER A 83 0.16 -2.07 13.17
C SER A 83 0.97 -1.24 14.17
N HIS A 84 2.25 -1.08 13.88
CA HIS A 84 3.20 -0.33 14.68
C HIS A 84 3.69 0.91 13.94
N TYR A 85 4.26 1.83 14.70
CA TYR A 85 4.92 3.00 14.15
C TYR A 85 5.99 2.59 13.13
N GLY A 86 5.91 3.16 11.93
CA GLY A 86 6.88 2.95 10.86
C GLY A 86 6.53 1.82 9.89
N ASP A 87 5.47 1.05 10.16
CA ASP A 87 5.01 0.00 9.26
C ASP A 87 4.60 0.56 7.90
N ILE A 88 4.76 -0.28 6.87
CA ILE A 88 4.21 -0.02 5.54
C ILE A 88 2.87 -0.73 5.47
N VAL A 89 1.80 0.03 5.32
CA VAL A 89 0.42 -0.47 5.34
C VAL A 89 -0.29 -0.18 4.02
N LEU A 90 -1.47 -0.77 3.86
CA LEU A 90 -2.34 -0.72 2.69
C LEU A 90 -3.78 -0.36 3.07
#